data_AF-A0A1B2JIB3-F1
#
_entry.id   AF-A0A1B2JIB3-F1
#
_cell.length_a   1.000
_cell.length_b   1.000
_cell.length_c   1.000
_cell.angle_alpha   90.00
_cell.angle_beta   90.00
_cell.angle_gamma   90.00
#
_symmetry.space_group_name_H-M   'P 1'
#
loop_
_entity.id
_entity.type
_entity.pdbx_description
1 polymer ?
#
loop_
_entity_poly.entity_id
_entity_poly.type
_entity_poly.pdbx_seq_one_letter_code
_entity_poly.pdbx_strand_id
1 'polypeptide(L)'
;MTELRVAVQGCAHGELDKIYERLKMKWGDDLPDLLIICGDFQAFRNTIDMDCASLTNKYKKLGDFHQYYTGEKKAPLKTIFIGGNHEASNYLTELPYGGYVAPNIYYMGTSGAVWFRGLRIMGWSGIYVKRDFYLPHNEKYPFNEGEKRSVYHSRWIDYLKLSLQSDIARSSIMITHDWPQGIEHFGDLRKLMQTKPFFRSDIENELLGSPPGRKLLEILAPNYWFSAHLHVRYEASFVSDFGSKRTISLPEKDHQLPNKRINVTELKTRKNQGEIELSVSVLSDESKSEVNNNDEIALDLSDVSSDSDSLQVNPAASSASSPQTTRFLALDKCKKNINDHLEVLSIPITDSRHESARSDEIFLDQEFLTIIKLVEKFKISPQNKSLDISSIRSELIQEVRTYGFKIETSLEVPKFQYDSQWSHSNVAENIKNMSKLYKSYSNPQTIQLQQMYQS
;
A
#
# COMPACT_ATOMS: atom_id res chain seq x y z
N MET A 1 19.46 2.60 21.35
CA MET A 1 18.41 1.56 21.42
C MET A 1 18.71 0.52 20.35
N THR A 2 18.43 -0.75 20.59
CA THR A 2 18.57 -1.82 19.59
C THR A 2 17.24 -2.20 18.96
N GLU A 3 16.13 -1.84 19.60
CA GLU A 3 14.76 -2.12 19.18
C GLU A 3 13.85 -0.93 19.51
N LEU A 4 12.72 -0.82 18.80
CA LEU A 4 11.66 0.16 19.02
C LEU A 4 10.32 -0.54 19.27
N ARG A 5 9.48 0.03 20.12
CA ARG A 5 8.09 -0.40 20.29
C ARG A 5 7.24 0.24 19.20
N VAL A 6 6.79 -0.57 18.25
CA VAL A 6 5.95 -0.13 17.14
C VAL A 6 4.54 -0.66 17.35
N ALA A 7 3.59 0.26 17.52
CA ALA A 7 2.17 -0.04 17.44
C ALA A 7 1.76 -0.15 15.97
N VAL A 8 1.09 -1.23 15.60
CA VAL A 8 0.53 -1.47 14.27
C VAL A 8 -0.98 -1.54 14.41
N GLN A 9 -1.66 -0.72 13.62
CA GLN A 9 -3.11 -0.65 13.50
C GLN A 9 -3.50 -1.11 12.09
N GLY A 10 -4.57 -1.89 11.98
CA GLY A 10 -5.20 -2.23 10.71
C GLY A 10 -5.93 -1.01 10.10
N CYS A 11 -7.19 -1.16 9.70
CA CYS A 11 -7.98 -0.02 9.20
C CYS A 11 -8.38 0.92 10.35
N ALA A 12 -8.22 2.23 10.21
CA ALA A 12 -8.61 3.19 11.26
C ALA A 12 -10.07 3.64 11.15
N HIS A 13 -10.59 3.81 9.94
CA HIS A 13 -11.91 4.36 9.63
C HIS A 13 -12.26 5.67 10.34
N GLY A 14 -11.28 6.58 10.47
CA GLY A 14 -11.47 7.89 11.08
C GLY A 14 -11.60 7.89 12.61
N GLU A 15 -11.34 6.77 13.27
CA GLU A 15 -11.48 6.58 14.73
C GLU A 15 -10.14 6.80 15.47
N LEU A 16 -9.45 7.90 15.17
CA LEU A 16 -8.11 8.19 15.71
C LEU A 16 -8.12 8.36 17.23
N ASP A 17 -9.17 8.99 17.78
CA ASP A 17 -9.28 9.16 19.22
C ASP A 17 -9.29 7.82 19.92
N LYS A 18 -10.08 6.85 19.42
CA LYS A 18 -10.17 5.51 20.01
C LYS A 18 -8.84 4.78 19.97
N ILE A 19 -8.08 4.91 18.88
CA ILE A 19 -6.77 4.28 18.74
C ILE A 19 -5.81 4.86 19.79
N TYR A 20 -5.72 6.19 19.89
CA TYR A 20 -4.83 6.84 20.84
C TYR A 20 -5.27 6.64 22.30
N GLU A 21 -6.56 6.69 22.59
CA GLU A 21 -7.12 6.37 23.90
C GLU A 21 -6.77 4.93 24.31
N ARG A 22 -6.89 3.97 23.40
CA ARG A 22 -6.54 2.57 23.67
C ARG A 22 -5.06 2.39 23.97
N LEU A 23 -4.18 3.08 23.23
CA LEU A 23 -2.75 3.10 23.53
C LEU A 23 -2.48 3.69 24.92
N LYS A 24 -3.09 4.83 25.25
CA LYS A 24 -2.97 5.45 26.58
C LYS A 24 -3.52 4.58 27.70
N MET A 25 -4.65 3.90 27.49
CA MET A 25 -5.23 3.00 28.49
C MET A 25 -4.31 1.82 28.81
N LYS A 26 -3.56 1.32 27.82
CA LYS A 26 -2.71 0.14 27.97
C LYS A 26 -1.27 0.47 28.40
N TRP A 27 -0.73 1.62 27.99
CA TRP A 27 0.67 2.00 28.25
C TRP A 27 0.84 3.28 29.09
N GLY A 28 -0.23 4.00 29.42
CA GLY A 28 -0.17 5.25 30.17
C GLY A 28 0.67 6.30 29.44
N ASP A 29 1.61 6.90 30.15
CA ASP A 29 2.57 7.87 29.60
C ASP A 29 3.74 7.20 28.85
N ASP A 30 3.94 5.88 29.03
CA ASP A 30 5.02 5.11 28.39
C ASP A 30 4.57 4.54 27.02
N LEU A 31 4.02 5.42 26.19
CA LEU A 31 3.50 5.09 24.86
C LEU A 31 4.56 4.40 23.98
N PRO A 32 4.13 3.57 23.01
CA PRO A 32 5.03 3.06 21.97
C PRO A 32 5.75 4.20 21.23
N ASP A 33 6.92 3.89 20.68
CA ASP A 33 7.77 4.86 19.99
C ASP A 33 7.13 5.37 18.68
N LEU A 34 6.36 4.51 18.02
CA LEU A 34 5.72 4.78 16.73
C LEU A 34 4.35 4.08 16.62
N LEU A 35 3.39 4.73 15.97
CA LEU A 35 2.17 4.13 15.47
C LEU A 35 2.22 4.03 13.93
N ILE A 36 1.91 2.85 13.39
CA ILE A 36 1.73 2.59 11.96
C ILE A 36 0.27 2.23 11.72
N ILE A 37 -0.41 2.93 10.81
CA ILE A 37 -1.78 2.63 10.37
C ILE A 37 -1.75 2.13 8.92
N CYS A 38 -2.26 0.92 8.70
CA CYS A 38 -2.14 0.22 7.41
C CYS A 38 -3.22 0.61 6.38
N GLY A 39 -3.81 1.80 6.48
CA GLY A 39 -4.80 2.32 5.54
C GLY A 39 -6.19 2.51 6.11
N ASP A 40 -7.10 2.91 5.22
CA ASP A 40 -8.44 3.43 5.55
C ASP A 40 -8.37 4.42 6.72
N PHE A 41 -7.44 5.38 6.62
CA PHE A 41 -7.15 6.36 7.64
C PHE A 41 -8.29 7.39 7.75
N GLN A 42 -8.88 7.77 6.62
CA GLN A 42 -9.94 8.79 6.49
C GLN A 42 -9.49 10.18 6.96
N ALA A 43 -8.49 10.75 6.27
CA ALA A 43 -7.94 12.09 6.54
C ALA A 43 -8.89 13.25 6.14
N PHE A 44 -10.16 13.22 6.55
CA PHE A 44 -11.14 14.23 6.19
C PHE A 44 -10.93 15.52 6.98
N ARG A 45 -10.56 16.61 6.29
CA ARG A 45 -10.46 17.95 6.92
C ARG A 45 -11.86 18.57 7.07
N ASN A 46 -12.77 18.22 6.17
CA ASN A 46 -14.13 18.75 6.11
C ASN A 46 -15.05 17.80 5.34
N THR A 47 -16.33 18.18 5.19
CA THR A 47 -17.33 17.36 4.51
C THR A 47 -17.09 17.21 3.00
N ILE A 48 -16.36 18.15 2.37
CA ILE A 48 -16.02 18.07 0.93
C ILE A 48 -15.04 16.92 0.70
N ASP A 49 -14.00 16.81 1.52
CA ASP A 49 -13.06 15.67 1.47
C ASP A 49 -13.81 14.33 1.69
N MET A 50 -14.76 14.31 2.64
CA MET A 50 -15.60 13.14 2.90
C MET A 50 -16.47 12.74 1.70
N ASP A 51 -16.93 13.71 0.91
CA ASP A 51 -17.72 13.44 -0.31
C ASP A 51 -16.90 12.92 -1.49
N CYS A 52 -15.57 13.07 -1.42
CA CYS A 52 -14.63 12.50 -2.38
C CYS A 52 -14.30 11.04 -2.09
N ALA A 53 -14.53 10.56 -0.87
CA ALA A 53 -14.30 9.18 -0.51
C ALA A 53 -15.28 8.24 -1.21
N SER A 54 -14.78 7.07 -1.62
CA SER A 54 -15.60 5.98 -2.17
C SER A 54 -16.35 5.24 -1.04
N LEU A 55 -17.24 5.97 -0.37
CA LEU A 55 -18.06 5.47 0.74
C LEU A 55 -19.54 5.64 0.40
N THR A 56 -20.34 4.61 0.67
CA THR A 56 -21.80 4.74 0.60
C THR A 56 -22.30 5.77 1.64
N ASN A 57 -23.35 6.52 1.32
CA ASN A 57 -23.85 7.60 2.18
C ASN A 57 -24.17 7.16 3.62
N LYS A 58 -24.61 5.90 3.83
CA LYS A 58 -24.87 5.34 5.18
C LYS A 58 -23.64 5.30 6.10
N TYR A 59 -22.43 5.27 5.53
CA TYR A 59 -21.17 5.14 6.25
C TYR A 59 -20.34 6.42 6.27
N LYS A 60 -20.77 7.47 5.57
CA LYS A 60 -20.08 8.76 5.59
C LYS A 60 -20.19 9.39 6.98
N LYS A 61 -19.03 9.53 7.62
CA LYS A 61 -18.83 10.24 8.88
C LYS A 61 -17.53 11.02 8.78
N LEU A 62 -17.51 12.23 9.33
CA LEU A 62 -16.33 13.09 9.27
C LEU A 62 -15.14 12.47 10.04
N GLY A 63 -15.42 11.69 11.09
CA GLY A 63 -14.39 11.12 11.96
C GLY A 63 -13.68 12.20 12.77
N ASP A 64 -12.51 11.85 13.31
CA ASP A 64 -11.81 12.69 14.28
C ASP A 64 -10.72 13.57 13.64
N PHE A 65 -10.25 13.21 12.44
CA PHE A 65 -9.04 13.79 11.85
C PHE A 65 -9.09 15.32 11.71
N HIS A 66 -10.24 15.90 11.41
CA HIS A 66 -10.39 17.35 11.26
C HIS A 66 -9.88 18.13 12.49
N GLN A 67 -10.01 17.57 13.70
CA GLN A 67 -9.56 18.21 14.95
C GLN A 67 -8.03 18.17 15.09
N TYR A 68 -7.39 17.13 14.54
CA TYR A 68 -5.93 17.03 14.46
C TYR A 68 -5.37 17.97 13.40
N TYR A 69 -6.09 18.11 12.27
CA TYR A 69 -5.73 19.04 11.21
C TYR A 69 -5.79 20.50 11.68
N THR A 70 -6.87 20.91 12.36
CA THR A 70 -7.06 22.27 12.89
C THR A 70 -6.16 22.60 14.08
N GLY A 71 -5.52 21.59 14.69
CA GLY A 71 -4.70 21.76 15.89
C GLY A 71 -5.49 21.84 17.19
N GLU A 72 -6.81 21.60 17.16
CA GLU A 72 -7.63 21.40 18.38
C GLU A 72 -7.11 20.20 19.19
N LYS A 73 -6.67 19.15 18.48
CA LYS A 73 -6.00 17.99 19.05
C LYS A 73 -4.60 17.82 18.48
N LYS A 74 -3.75 17.15 19.25
CA LYS A 74 -2.40 16.75 18.82
C LYS A 74 -2.22 15.25 19.01
N ALA A 75 -1.70 14.58 17.98
CA ALA A 75 -1.39 13.16 18.08
C ALA A 75 -0.31 12.94 19.16
N PRO A 76 -0.54 12.01 20.12
CA PRO A 76 0.32 11.87 21.30
C PRO A 76 1.66 11.18 21.01
N LEU A 77 1.79 10.52 19.86
CA LEU A 77 3.03 9.89 19.38
C LEU A 77 3.14 10.06 17.86
N LYS A 78 4.35 9.81 17.31
CA LYS A 78 4.56 9.77 15.85
C LYS A 78 3.66 8.72 15.23
N THR A 79 2.94 9.10 14.19
CA THR A 79 1.99 8.25 13.48
C THR A 79 2.31 8.29 12.00
N ILE A 80 2.60 7.13 11.41
CA ILE A 80 2.81 6.95 9.97
C ILE A 80 1.63 6.16 9.41
N PHE A 81 1.13 6.55 8.24
CA PHE A 81 0.09 5.78 7.56
C PHE A 81 0.27 5.75 6.04
N ILE A 82 -0.30 4.71 5.44
CA ILE A 82 -0.54 4.60 3.98
C ILE A 82 -2.04 4.80 3.71
N GLY A 83 -2.42 5.06 2.47
CA GLY A 83 -3.83 5.16 2.08
C GLY A 83 -4.46 3.78 1.82
N GLY A 84 -5.72 3.61 2.18
CA GLY A 84 -6.58 2.50 1.75
C GLY A 84 -7.53 2.89 0.62
N ASN A 85 -8.71 2.27 0.58
CA ASN A 85 -9.75 2.55 -0.41
C ASN A 85 -10.84 3.53 0.09
N HIS A 86 -10.89 3.80 1.40
CA HIS A 86 -11.81 4.75 2.01
C HIS A 86 -11.06 5.99 2.50
N GLU A 87 -10.60 6.81 1.58
CA GLU A 87 -9.72 7.95 1.91
C GLU A 87 -10.28 9.30 1.46
N ALA A 88 -9.73 10.35 2.06
CA ALA A 88 -9.80 11.71 1.55
C ALA A 88 -8.92 11.84 0.29
N SER A 89 -9.26 11.12 -0.79
CA SER A 89 -8.35 10.95 -1.92
C SER A 89 -7.98 12.27 -2.57
N ASN A 90 -8.88 13.26 -2.58
CA ASN A 90 -8.59 14.60 -3.08
C ASN A 90 -7.47 15.27 -2.28
N TYR A 91 -7.46 15.11 -0.95
CA TYR A 91 -6.39 15.62 -0.11
C TYR A 91 -5.10 14.80 -0.25
N LEU A 92 -5.18 13.46 -0.20
CA LEU A 92 -3.99 12.61 -0.29
C LEU A 92 -3.28 12.73 -1.64
N THR A 93 -4.01 13.02 -2.74
CA THR A 93 -3.39 13.32 -4.05
C THR A 93 -2.59 14.62 -4.08
N GLU A 94 -2.80 15.54 -3.13
CA GLU A 94 -1.96 16.74 -2.99
C GLU A 94 -0.55 16.39 -2.47
N LEU A 95 -0.36 15.19 -1.88
CA LEU A 95 0.87 14.70 -1.24
C LEU A 95 1.35 13.36 -1.86
N PRO A 96 1.59 13.27 -3.19
CA PRO A 96 1.91 12.00 -3.83
C PRO A 96 3.24 11.40 -3.38
N TYR A 97 4.19 12.23 -2.95
CA TYR A 97 5.50 11.83 -2.40
C TYR A 97 5.51 11.73 -0.87
N GLY A 98 4.35 11.80 -0.23
CA GLY A 98 4.19 11.82 1.22
C GLY A 98 4.36 13.22 1.84
N GLY A 99 4.02 13.32 3.12
CA GLY A 99 4.05 14.58 3.85
C GLY A 99 3.28 14.52 5.16
N TYR A 100 3.52 15.50 6.04
CA TYR A 100 2.71 15.63 7.25
C TYR A 100 1.32 16.12 6.88
N VAL A 101 0.30 15.39 7.33
CA VAL A 101 -1.11 15.79 7.18
C VAL A 101 -1.64 16.50 8.42
N ALA A 102 -0.95 16.34 9.55
CA ALA A 102 -1.17 17.06 10.80
C ALA A 102 0.13 16.95 11.64
N PRO A 103 0.29 17.76 12.71
CA PRO A 103 1.41 17.58 13.62
C PRO A 103 1.47 16.13 14.16
N ASN A 104 2.64 15.50 14.02
CA ASN A 104 2.92 14.11 14.36
C ASN A 104 2.25 13.02 13.49
N ILE A 105 1.53 13.38 12.42
CA ILE A 105 0.86 12.41 11.53
C ILE A 105 1.41 12.55 10.10
N TYR A 106 2.11 11.53 9.63
CA TYR A 106 2.79 11.49 8.34
C TYR A 106 2.16 10.48 7.39
N TYR A 107 1.80 10.95 6.19
CA TYR A 107 1.34 10.13 5.08
C TYR A 107 2.52 9.71 4.20
N MET A 108 2.59 8.43 3.83
CA MET A 108 3.68 7.86 3.02
C MET A 108 3.60 8.19 1.52
N GLY A 109 2.53 8.84 1.04
CA GLY A 109 2.33 9.07 -0.39
C GLY A 109 1.72 7.87 -1.12
N THR A 110 1.71 7.91 -2.46
CA THR A 110 1.25 6.76 -3.28
C THR A 110 2.16 5.56 -3.08
N SER A 111 3.47 5.81 -3.02
CA SER A 111 4.51 4.92 -2.52
C SER A 111 5.62 5.74 -1.87
N GLY A 112 6.25 5.21 -0.84
CA GLY A 112 7.25 5.94 -0.06
C GLY A 112 8.20 5.04 0.71
N ALA A 113 9.36 5.59 1.08
CA ALA A 113 10.22 5.03 2.12
C ALA A 113 10.75 6.17 3.01
N VAL A 114 10.81 5.92 4.32
CA VAL A 114 11.28 6.86 5.33
C VAL A 114 12.07 6.16 6.43
N TRP A 115 12.81 6.94 7.21
CA TRP A 115 13.53 6.49 8.38
C TRP A 115 13.01 7.16 9.65
N PHE A 116 12.88 6.39 10.72
CA PHE A 116 12.53 6.87 12.05
C PHE A 116 13.36 6.14 13.09
N ARG A 117 14.15 6.84 13.92
CA ARG A 117 14.96 6.21 14.98
C ARG A 117 15.81 5.01 14.52
N GLY A 118 16.37 5.09 13.31
CA GLY A 118 17.17 4.01 12.69
C GLY A 118 16.37 2.85 12.11
N LEU A 119 15.04 2.88 12.18
CA LEU A 119 14.13 1.93 11.54
C LEU A 119 13.72 2.44 10.16
N ARG A 120 13.90 1.60 9.13
CA ARG A 120 13.47 1.90 7.75
C ARG A 120 12.05 1.37 7.52
N ILE A 121 11.19 2.20 6.95
CA ILE A 121 9.77 1.89 6.74
C ILE A 121 9.41 2.23 5.29
N MET A 122 8.88 1.26 4.57
CA MET A 122 8.38 1.39 3.20
C MET A 122 6.87 1.23 3.19
N GLY A 123 6.20 1.96 2.30
CA GLY A 123 4.74 1.98 2.24
C GLY A 123 4.24 2.04 0.81
N TRP A 124 3.16 1.31 0.54
CA TRP A 124 2.45 1.33 -0.73
C TRP A 124 0.95 1.51 -0.47
N SER A 125 0.42 2.64 -0.91
CA SER A 125 -0.99 2.99 -0.71
C SER A 125 -1.89 2.35 -1.77
N GLY A 126 -3.15 2.17 -1.39
CA GLY A 126 -4.22 1.75 -2.30
C GLY A 126 -4.49 0.26 -2.34
N ILE A 127 -5.34 -0.14 -3.29
CA ILE A 127 -5.67 -1.55 -3.56
C ILE A 127 -5.42 -1.90 -5.03
N TYR A 128 -5.02 -3.14 -5.28
CA TYR A 128 -4.79 -3.61 -6.63
C TYR A 128 -6.09 -3.79 -7.41
N VAL A 129 -6.15 -3.20 -8.62
CA VAL A 129 -7.17 -3.48 -9.62
C VAL A 129 -6.51 -3.65 -10.98
N LYS A 130 -6.64 -4.84 -11.58
CA LYS A 130 -5.94 -5.25 -12.82
C LYS A 130 -6.07 -4.25 -13.97
N ARG A 131 -7.26 -3.68 -14.19
CA ARG A 131 -7.54 -2.77 -15.31
C ARG A 131 -6.83 -1.42 -15.18
N ASP A 132 -6.58 -0.97 -13.96
CA ASP A 132 -6.04 0.36 -13.66
C ASP A 132 -4.54 0.32 -13.36
N PHE A 133 -3.99 -0.84 -12.99
CA PHE A 133 -2.60 -0.99 -12.54
C PHE A 133 -1.56 -0.41 -13.50
N TYR A 134 -1.72 -0.59 -14.82
CA TYR A 134 -0.77 -0.09 -15.81
C TYR A 134 -1.13 1.31 -16.36
N LEU A 135 -2.13 1.97 -15.78
CA LEU A 135 -2.48 3.35 -16.12
C LEU A 135 -1.66 4.33 -15.26
N PRO A 136 -1.39 5.54 -15.75
CA PRO A 136 -0.88 6.61 -14.90
C PRO A 136 -1.92 7.07 -13.86
N HIS A 137 -1.47 7.78 -12.83
CA HIS A 137 -2.34 8.57 -11.95
C HIS A 137 -2.74 9.87 -12.67
N ASN A 138 -3.90 9.86 -13.32
CA ASN A 138 -4.40 10.97 -14.14
C ASN A 138 -5.66 11.62 -13.56
N GLU A 139 -6.21 11.05 -12.49
CA GLU A 139 -7.38 11.54 -11.80
C GLU A 139 -7.16 12.97 -11.31
N LYS A 140 -8.11 13.87 -11.61
CA LYS A 140 -8.03 15.27 -11.20
C LYS A 140 -9.31 15.68 -10.51
N TYR A 141 -9.18 16.25 -9.32
CA TYR A 141 -10.32 16.84 -8.63
C TYR A 141 -10.88 18.03 -9.45
N PRO A 142 -12.22 18.22 -9.55
CA PRO A 142 -13.27 17.39 -8.94
C PRO A 142 -13.46 16.03 -9.62
N PHE A 143 -13.48 14.97 -8.81
CA PHE A 143 -13.62 13.60 -9.30
C PHE A 143 -15.05 13.27 -9.72
N ASN A 144 -15.19 12.58 -10.85
CA ASN A 144 -16.40 11.83 -11.15
C ASN A 144 -16.47 10.51 -10.34
N GLU A 145 -17.60 9.81 -10.38
CA GLU A 145 -17.81 8.57 -9.60
C GLU A 145 -16.83 7.43 -9.95
N GLY A 146 -16.33 7.38 -11.19
CA GLY A 146 -15.29 6.45 -11.59
C GLY A 146 -13.93 6.83 -11.00
N GLU A 147 -13.56 8.12 -11.08
CA GLU A 147 -12.30 8.65 -10.55
C GLU A 147 -12.22 8.53 -9.02
N LYS A 148 -13.33 8.69 -8.30
CA LYS A 148 -13.40 8.41 -6.85
C LYS A 148 -12.97 7.01 -6.49
N ARG A 149 -13.09 6.04 -7.42
CA ARG A 149 -12.64 4.65 -7.24
C ARG A 149 -11.22 4.47 -7.75
N SER A 150 -10.93 4.92 -8.96
CA SER A 150 -9.62 4.66 -9.58
C SER A 150 -8.46 5.41 -8.92
N VAL A 151 -8.72 6.53 -8.23
CA VAL A 151 -7.70 7.36 -7.56
C VAL A 151 -6.92 6.61 -6.49
N TYR A 152 -7.53 5.65 -5.79
CA TYR A 152 -6.84 4.84 -4.77
C TYR A 152 -6.38 3.49 -5.29
N HIS A 153 -6.55 3.17 -6.57
CA HIS A 153 -6.01 1.91 -7.08
C HIS A 153 -4.47 1.99 -7.13
N SER A 154 -3.78 0.92 -6.78
CA SER A 154 -2.32 0.88 -6.84
C SER A 154 -1.86 0.88 -8.30
N ARG A 155 -0.72 1.54 -8.61
CA ARG A 155 -0.17 1.65 -9.97
C ARG A 155 1.19 0.96 -10.10
N TRP A 156 1.49 0.56 -11.34
CA TRP A 156 2.74 -0.08 -11.71
C TRP A 156 3.96 0.80 -11.45
N ILE A 157 3.82 2.12 -11.62
CA ILE A 157 4.93 3.05 -11.38
C ILE A 157 5.35 3.07 -9.90
N ASP A 158 4.39 2.91 -8.98
CA ASP A 158 4.64 2.82 -7.55
C ASP A 158 5.29 1.48 -7.18
N TYR A 159 4.77 0.39 -7.76
CA TYR A 159 5.40 -0.94 -7.67
C TYR A 159 6.85 -0.92 -8.15
N LEU A 160 7.12 -0.28 -9.29
CA LEU A 160 8.47 -0.21 -9.86
C LEU A 160 9.45 0.45 -8.89
N LYS A 161 9.10 1.64 -8.35
CA LYS A 161 9.95 2.36 -7.39
C LYS A 161 10.30 1.49 -6.18
N LEU A 162 9.32 0.77 -5.64
CA LEU A 162 9.50 -0.13 -4.51
C LEU A 162 10.28 -1.40 -4.88
N SER A 163 10.17 -1.91 -6.11
CA SER A 163 10.93 -3.10 -6.55
C SER A 163 12.43 -2.86 -6.73
N LEU A 164 12.83 -1.58 -6.87
CA LEU A 164 14.22 -1.18 -7.14
C LEU A 164 15.07 -1.00 -5.87
N GLN A 165 14.48 -1.10 -4.68
CA GLN A 165 15.20 -0.94 -3.39
C GLN A 165 16.34 -1.94 -3.25
N SER A 166 17.47 -1.55 -2.68
CA SER A 166 18.64 -2.40 -2.39
C SER A 166 18.37 -3.43 -1.29
N ASP A 167 19.39 -4.23 -0.96
CA ASP A 167 19.26 -5.33 0.00
C ASP A 167 18.94 -4.87 1.43
N ILE A 168 19.13 -3.57 1.76
CA ILE A 168 18.74 -3.01 3.05
C ILE A 168 17.22 -3.10 3.29
N ALA A 169 16.42 -3.22 2.22
CA ALA A 169 14.98 -3.51 2.30
C ALA A 169 14.66 -4.85 2.99
N ARG A 170 15.58 -5.81 3.06
CA ARG A 170 15.36 -7.05 3.83
C ARG A 170 15.27 -6.80 5.33
N SER A 171 15.92 -5.74 5.82
CA SER A 171 15.96 -5.39 7.24
C SER A 171 14.95 -4.30 7.63
N SER A 172 13.96 -4.02 6.77
CA SER A 172 12.97 -2.95 6.95
C SER A 172 11.55 -3.48 7.20
N ILE A 173 10.61 -2.55 7.37
CA ILE A 173 9.16 -2.80 7.37
C ILE A 173 8.60 -2.45 6.00
N MET A 174 7.71 -3.29 5.47
CA MET A 174 6.84 -2.97 4.33
C MET A 174 5.38 -2.88 4.77
N ILE A 175 4.65 -1.87 4.31
CA ILE A 175 3.24 -1.66 4.62
C ILE A 175 2.45 -1.61 3.31
N THR A 176 1.40 -2.43 3.20
CA THR A 176 0.43 -2.39 2.10
C THR A 176 -0.99 -2.44 2.66
N HIS A 177 -1.98 -1.87 1.98
CA HIS A 177 -3.34 -1.94 2.50
C HIS A 177 -3.94 -3.34 2.26
N ASP A 178 -3.94 -3.77 0.99
CA ASP A 178 -4.30 -5.13 0.61
C ASP A 178 -3.18 -6.13 0.92
N TRP A 179 -3.55 -7.41 0.98
CA TRP A 179 -2.61 -8.48 1.29
C TRP A 179 -1.82 -8.87 0.04
N PRO A 180 -0.55 -9.32 0.17
CA PRO A 180 0.11 -10.05 -0.90
C PRO A 180 -0.70 -11.31 -1.26
N GLN A 181 -0.93 -11.54 -2.54
CA GLN A 181 -1.66 -12.72 -3.00
C GLN A 181 -1.01 -14.02 -2.51
N GLY A 182 -1.84 -14.96 -2.03
CA GLY A 182 -1.40 -16.28 -1.58
C GLY A 182 -0.71 -16.30 -0.20
N ILE A 183 -0.61 -15.17 0.51
CA ILE A 183 -0.01 -15.12 1.85
C ILE A 183 -0.80 -15.94 2.88
N GLU A 184 -2.09 -16.16 2.63
CA GLU A 184 -2.97 -17.02 3.41
C GLU A 184 -2.46 -18.47 3.51
N HIS A 185 -1.66 -18.95 2.55
CA HIS A 185 -1.10 -20.30 2.61
C HIS A 185 0.11 -20.43 3.55
N PHE A 186 0.61 -19.33 4.09
CA PHE A 186 1.79 -19.27 4.96
C PHE A 186 1.43 -19.09 6.46
N GLY A 187 0.16 -19.25 6.81
CA GLY A 187 -0.37 -19.14 8.17
C GLY A 187 -1.43 -20.20 8.48
N ASP A 188 -2.30 -19.93 9.46
CA ASP A 188 -3.41 -20.83 9.80
C ASP A 188 -4.63 -20.65 8.87
N LEU A 189 -4.52 -21.20 7.67
CA LEU A 189 -5.57 -21.16 6.66
C LEU A 189 -6.89 -21.75 7.17
N ARG A 190 -6.85 -22.78 8.03
CA ARG A 190 -8.07 -23.38 8.59
C ARG A 190 -8.82 -22.39 9.48
N LYS A 191 -8.11 -21.68 10.36
CA LYS A 191 -8.69 -20.64 11.21
C LYS A 191 -9.22 -19.46 10.38
N LEU A 192 -8.52 -19.08 9.32
CA LEU A 192 -9.01 -18.05 8.39
C LEU A 192 -10.34 -18.47 7.75
N MET A 193 -10.43 -19.72 7.25
CA MET A 193 -11.66 -20.26 6.65
C MET A 193 -12.81 -20.43 7.62
N GLN A 194 -12.53 -20.66 8.90
CA GLN A 194 -13.57 -20.65 9.94
C GLN A 194 -14.09 -19.24 10.22
N THR A 195 -13.20 -18.24 10.20
CA THR A 195 -13.54 -16.85 10.52
C THR A 195 -14.20 -16.13 9.34
N LYS A 196 -13.73 -16.39 8.12
CA LYS A 196 -14.18 -15.77 6.86
C LYS A 196 -14.46 -16.84 5.80
N PRO A 197 -15.52 -17.65 5.93
CA PRO A 197 -15.79 -18.77 5.01
C PRO A 197 -15.98 -18.36 3.55
N PHE A 198 -16.41 -17.12 3.30
CA PHE A 198 -16.64 -16.57 1.97
C PHE A 198 -15.35 -16.33 1.16
N PHE A 199 -14.18 -16.32 1.79
CA PHE A 199 -12.90 -16.26 1.08
C PHE A 199 -12.54 -17.57 0.37
N ARG A 200 -13.25 -18.68 0.64
CA ARG A 200 -12.92 -20.00 0.06
C ARG A 200 -12.80 -19.94 -1.47
N SER A 201 -13.79 -19.35 -2.15
CA SER A 201 -13.78 -19.26 -3.61
C SER A 201 -12.59 -18.44 -4.11
N ASP A 202 -12.30 -17.32 -3.46
CA ASP A 202 -11.20 -16.44 -3.88
C ASP A 202 -9.84 -17.13 -3.67
N ILE A 203 -9.66 -17.88 -2.58
CA ILE A 203 -8.43 -18.62 -2.32
C ILE A 203 -8.25 -19.78 -3.30
N GLU A 204 -9.31 -20.56 -3.55
CA GLU A 204 -9.27 -21.68 -4.50
C GLU A 204 -8.94 -21.23 -5.94
N ASN A 205 -9.31 -20.00 -6.30
CA ASN A 205 -9.02 -19.41 -7.61
C ASN A 205 -7.80 -18.48 -7.61
N GLU A 206 -7.03 -18.43 -6.52
CA GLU A 206 -5.88 -17.54 -6.36
C GLU A 206 -6.23 -16.06 -6.60
N LEU A 207 -7.39 -15.59 -6.17
CA LEU A 207 -7.87 -14.21 -6.34
C LEU A 207 -7.75 -13.36 -5.07
N LEU A 208 -7.46 -13.97 -3.92
CA LEU A 208 -7.33 -13.25 -2.66
C LEU A 208 -6.01 -12.45 -2.62
N GLY A 209 -6.12 -11.13 -2.50
CA GLY A 209 -4.97 -10.23 -2.38
C GLY A 209 -4.41 -9.72 -3.71
N SER A 210 -3.21 -9.16 -3.65
CA SER A 210 -2.55 -8.42 -4.72
C SER A 210 -1.44 -9.24 -5.37
N PRO A 211 -1.60 -9.64 -6.65
CA PRO A 211 -0.53 -10.29 -7.42
C PRO A 211 0.78 -9.49 -7.48
N PRO A 212 0.79 -8.16 -7.76
CA PRO A 212 2.03 -7.41 -7.70
C PRO A 212 2.55 -7.26 -6.26
N GLY A 213 1.67 -7.25 -5.24
CA GLY A 213 2.07 -7.34 -3.84
C GLY A 213 2.85 -8.62 -3.53
N ARG A 214 2.41 -9.77 -4.07
CA ARG A 214 3.14 -11.05 -3.96
C ARG A 214 4.52 -10.98 -4.60
N LYS A 215 4.63 -10.42 -5.80
CA LYS A 215 5.94 -10.22 -6.46
C LYS A 215 6.85 -9.29 -5.68
N LEU A 216 6.30 -8.22 -5.10
CA LEU A 216 7.08 -7.31 -4.28
C LEU A 216 7.58 -7.97 -2.99
N LEU A 217 6.76 -8.81 -2.35
CA LEU A 217 7.15 -9.64 -1.20
C LEU A 217 8.31 -10.58 -1.54
N GLU A 218 8.25 -11.25 -2.69
CA GLU A 218 9.33 -12.13 -3.19
C GLU A 218 10.64 -11.36 -3.46
N ILE A 219 10.54 -10.18 -4.07
CA ILE A 219 11.71 -9.35 -4.44
C ILE A 219 12.40 -8.74 -3.21
N LEU A 220 11.61 -8.19 -2.28
CA LEU A 220 12.11 -7.43 -1.14
C LEU A 220 12.42 -8.28 0.08
N ALA A 221 11.60 -9.30 0.35
CA ALA A 221 11.68 -10.16 1.53
C ALA A 221 12.01 -9.38 2.84
N PRO A 222 11.21 -8.34 3.20
CA PRO A 222 11.45 -7.53 4.39
C PRO A 222 11.29 -8.35 5.66
N ASN A 223 11.87 -7.94 6.79
CA ASN A 223 11.68 -8.61 8.08
C ASN A 223 10.21 -8.62 8.50
N TYR A 224 9.49 -7.54 8.19
CA TYR A 224 8.09 -7.35 8.55
C TYR A 224 7.26 -6.88 7.36
N TRP A 225 6.08 -7.45 7.20
CA TRP A 225 5.06 -7.01 6.26
C TRP A 225 3.74 -6.79 6.98
N PHE A 226 3.21 -5.57 6.94
CA PHE A 226 1.96 -5.21 7.60
C PHE A 226 0.86 -4.89 6.60
N SER A 227 -0.32 -5.48 6.81
CA SER A 227 -1.50 -5.27 5.96
C SER A 227 -2.81 -5.11 6.72
N ALA A 228 -3.88 -4.73 6.01
CA ALA A 228 -5.21 -4.56 6.57
C ALA A 228 -6.30 -5.02 5.58
N HIS A 229 -7.29 -4.16 5.30
CA HIS A 229 -8.36 -4.32 4.30
C HIS A 229 -9.39 -5.44 4.55
N LEU A 230 -8.94 -6.68 4.76
CA LEU A 230 -9.81 -7.85 4.86
C LEU A 230 -10.54 -7.99 6.21
N HIS A 231 -10.32 -7.05 7.14
CA HIS A 231 -10.98 -6.98 8.45
C HIS A 231 -10.95 -8.32 9.20
N VAL A 232 -9.73 -8.87 9.32
CA VAL A 232 -9.44 -10.08 10.08
C VAL A 232 -7.99 -10.05 10.52
N ARG A 233 -7.73 -10.41 11.78
CA ARG A 233 -6.36 -10.64 12.25
C ARG A 233 -5.79 -11.90 11.60
N TYR A 234 -4.61 -11.80 11.00
CA TYR A 234 -3.91 -12.93 10.42
C TYR A 234 -2.40 -12.79 10.55
N GLU A 235 -1.75 -13.91 10.83
CA GLU A 235 -0.30 -13.98 10.99
C GLU A 235 0.22 -15.08 10.08
N ALA A 236 1.32 -14.81 9.39
CA ALA A 236 1.97 -15.75 8.50
C ALA A 236 3.49 -15.55 8.50
N SER A 237 4.21 -16.60 8.11
CA SER A 237 5.66 -16.56 7.96
C SER A 237 6.03 -16.96 6.54
N PHE A 238 6.47 -15.98 5.75
CA PHE A 238 6.89 -16.20 4.38
C PHE A 238 8.41 -16.43 4.33
N VAL A 239 8.84 -17.59 3.85
CA VAL A 239 10.26 -17.91 3.67
C VAL A 239 10.62 -17.66 2.21
N SER A 240 11.60 -16.78 1.98
CA SER A 240 12.12 -16.53 0.64
C SER A 240 13.26 -17.50 0.34
N ASP A 241 13.02 -18.38 -0.63
CA ASP A 241 14.00 -19.35 -1.14
C ASP A 241 15.05 -18.72 -2.07
N PHE A 242 14.90 -17.43 -2.41
CA PHE A 242 15.79 -16.73 -3.31
C PHE A 242 17.10 -16.34 -2.62
N GLY A 243 18.06 -17.27 -2.67
CA GLY A 243 19.48 -16.96 -2.51
C GLY A 243 19.90 -15.88 -3.52
N SER A 244 20.00 -14.64 -3.06
CA SER A 244 20.73 -13.50 -3.64
C SER A 244 20.44 -13.03 -5.09
N LYS A 245 19.64 -13.73 -5.92
CA LYS A 245 19.37 -13.31 -7.32
C LYS A 245 18.00 -12.65 -7.47
N ARG A 246 17.99 -11.32 -7.50
CA ARG A 246 16.81 -10.48 -7.79
C ARG A 246 16.57 -10.39 -9.30
N THR A 247 15.85 -11.34 -9.89
CA THR A 247 15.34 -11.18 -11.26
C THR A 247 14.02 -10.43 -11.21
N ILE A 248 14.00 -9.16 -11.65
CA ILE A 248 12.73 -8.48 -11.96
C ILE A 248 12.39 -8.86 -13.39
N SER A 249 11.61 -9.91 -13.57
CA SER A 249 10.91 -10.11 -14.83
C SER A 249 9.72 -9.15 -14.86
N LEU A 250 9.58 -8.38 -15.94
CA LEU A 250 8.27 -7.84 -16.28
C LEU A 250 7.32 -9.06 -16.36
N PRO A 251 6.11 -9.02 -15.80
CA PRO A 251 5.15 -10.09 -16.06
C PRO A 251 5.02 -10.21 -17.58
N GLU A 252 5.53 -11.30 -18.13
CA GLU A 252 5.27 -11.65 -19.51
C GLU A 252 3.75 -11.64 -19.67
N LYS A 253 3.25 -11.08 -20.77
CA LYS A 253 1.82 -11.14 -21.06
C LYS A 253 1.41 -12.60 -20.90
N ASP A 254 0.54 -12.88 -19.93
CA ASP A 254 -0.07 -14.20 -19.76
C ASP A 254 -0.48 -14.67 -21.16
N HIS A 255 0.15 -15.76 -21.60
CA HIS A 255 -0.25 -16.43 -22.82
C HIS A 255 -1.77 -16.68 -22.75
N GLN A 256 -2.44 -16.39 -23.86
CA GLN A 256 -3.87 -16.52 -24.07
C GLN A 256 -4.46 -17.72 -23.30
N LEU A 257 -5.29 -17.44 -22.30
CA LEU A 257 -6.20 -18.45 -21.77
C LEU A 257 -7.24 -18.80 -22.86
N PRO A 258 -7.50 -20.09 -23.12
CA PRO A 258 -8.47 -20.52 -24.11
C PRO A 258 -9.89 -20.15 -23.66
N ASN A 259 -10.67 -19.56 -24.57
CA ASN A 259 -12.09 -19.28 -24.37
C ASN A 259 -12.86 -20.60 -24.10
N LYS A 260 -13.20 -20.87 -22.84
CA LYS A 260 -14.25 -21.83 -22.49
C LYS A 260 -15.07 -21.29 -21.32
N ARG A 261 -16.26 -20.77 -21.62
CA ARG A 261 -17.26 -20.38 -20.62
C ARG A 261 -17.80 -21.64 -19.94
N ILE A 262 -17.69 -21.73 -18.61
CA ILE A 262 -18.43 -22.70 -17.81
C ILE A 262 -19.60 -21.93 -17.17
N ASN A 263 -20.83 -22.30 -17.49
CA ASN A 263 -22.02 -21.80 -16.82
C ASN A 263 -22.15 -22.53 -15.47
N VAL A 264 -22.02 -21.80 -14.36
CA VAL A 264 -22.43 -22.28 -13.03
C VAL A 264 -23.73 -21.60 -12.66
N THR A 265 -24.75 -22.41 -12.46
CA THR A 265 -26.12 -22.04 -12.07
C THR A 265 -26.18 -21.42 -10.67
N GLU A 266 -27.18 -20.56 -10.51
CA GLU A 266 -27.52 -19.72 -9.36
C GLU A 266 -27.27 -20.33 -7.97
N LEU A 267 -26.46 -19.65 -7.16
CA LEU A 267 -26.46 -19.76 -5.70
C LEU A 267 -26.85 -18.40 -5.10
N LYS A 268 -28.14 -18.31 -4.70
CA LYS A 268 -28.68 -17.19 -3.93
C LYS A 268 -27.97 -17.10 -2.58
N THR A 269 -27.08 -16.14 -2.40
CA THR A 269 -26.53 -15.78 -1.09
C THR A 269 -27.54 -14.94 -0.30
N ARG A 270 -27.98 -15.47 0.84
CA ARG A 270 -28.82 -14.77 1.82
C ARG A 270 -28.03 -13.60 2.43
N LYS A 271 -28.61 -12.40 2.38
CA LYS A 271 -28.12 -11.18 3.04
C LYS A 271 -28.23 -11.31 4.57
N ASN A 272 -27.13 -11.07 5.28
CA ASN A 272 -27.17 -10.72 6.71
C ASN A 272 -26.80 -9.25 6.89
N GLN A 273 -27.63 -8.53 7.65
CA GLN A 273 -27.45 -7.12 7.99
C GLN A 273 -26.40 -7.00 9.09
N GLY A 274 -25.19 -6.53 8.78
CA GLY A 274 -24.16 -6.29 9.80
C GLY A 274 -22.73 -6.12 9.31
N GLU A 275 -22.40 -6.50 8.07
CA GLU A 275 -21.04 -6.37 7.54
C GLU A 275 -20.97 -5.31 6.43
N ILE A 276 -19.88 -4.53 6.43
CA ILE A 276 -19.55 -3.53 5.41
C ILE A 276 -19.37 -4.28 4.09
N GLU A 277 -19.99 -3.79 3.01
CA GLU A 277 -19.76 -4.28 1.65
C GLU A 277 -18.27 -4.18 1.34
N LEU A 278 -17.56 -5.32 1.36
CA LEU A 278 -16.37 -5.49 0.56
C LEU A 278 -16.83 -5.31 -0.88
N SER A 279 -16.48 -4.19 -1.51
CA SER A 279 -16.72 -3.99 -2.93
C SER A 279 -15.76 -4.89 -3.71
N VAL A 280 -16.05 -6.19 -3.75
CA VAL A 280 -15.51 -7.06 -4.79
C VAL A 280 -16.18 -6.60 -6.07
N SER A 281 -15.48 -5.77 -6.84
CA SER A 281 -16.01 -5.21 -8.08
C SER A 281 -16.07 -6.29 -9.16
N VAL A 282 -17.18 -7.05 -9.19
CA VAL A 282 -17.58 -7.80 -10.38
C VAL A 282 -18.55 -6.91 -11.15
N LEU A 283 -18.08 -6.30 -12.23
CA LEU A 283 -18.93 -5.58 -13.16
C LEU A 283 -19.52 -6.60 -14.14
N SER A 284 -20.85 -6.77 -14.09
CA SER A 284 -21.63 -7.40 -15.15
C SER A 284 -22.10 -6.32 -16.13
N ASP A 285 -21.65 -6.39 -17.38
CA ASP A 285 -22.15 -5.53 -18.46
C ASP A 285 -23.50 -6.05 -18.97
N GLU A 286 -24.49 -5.15 -18.99
CA GLU A 286 -25.74 -5.34 -19.72
C GLU A 286 -25.54 -4.97 -21.20
N SER A 287 -25.77 -5.91 -22.10
CA SER A 287 -26.17 -5.59 -23.47
C SER A 287 -27.17 -6.63 -23.98
N LYS A 288 -28.37 -6.15 -24.30
CA LYS A 288 -29.42 -6.90 -25.00
C LYS A 288 -28.99 -7.14 -26.46
N SER A 289 -29.02 -8.40 -26.90
CA SER A 289 -29.56 -8.76 -28.22
C SER A 289 -29.82 -10.26 -28.30
N GLU A 290 -31.08 -10.60 -28.58
CA GLU A 290 -31.57 -11.91 -28.99
C GLU A 290 -30.87 -12.36 -30.28
N VAL A 291 -30.54 -13.64 -30.43
CA VAL A 291 -30.81 -14.49 -31.61
C VAL A 291 -30.59 -15.96 -31.22
N ASN A 292 -31.61 -16.78 -31.50
CA ASN A 292 -31.63 -18.24 -31.45
C ASN A 292 -30.57 -18.89 -32.37
N ASN A 293 -29.93 -19.97 -31.92
CA ASN A 293 -30.17 -21.30 -32.49
C ASN A 293 -29.41 -22.40 -31.74
N ASN A 294 -30.10 -23.55 -31.67
CA ASN A 294 -29.64 -24.84 -31.19
C ASN A 294 -28.49 -25.39 -32.06
N ASP A 295 -27.56 -26.12 -31.45
CA ASP A 295 -27.30 -27.53 -31.79
C ASP A 295 -26.22 -28.12 -30.85
N GLU A 296 -26.55 -29.27 -30.29
CA GLU A 296 -25.68 -30.18 -29.54
C GLU A 296 -24.68 -30.84 -30.51
N ILE A 297 -23.40 -31.04 -30.12
CA ILE A 297 -22.67 -32.31 -30.33
C ILE A 297 -21.58 -32.45 -29.23
N ALA A 298 -21.54 -33.61 -28.59
CA ALA A 298 -20.52 -34.09 -27.67
C ALA A 298 -19.15 -34.30 -28.36
N LEU A 299 -18.05 -34.40 -27.58
CA LEU A 299 -17.04 -35.46 -27.76
C LEU A 299 -15.95 -35.39 -26.68
N ASP A 300 -15.47 -36.60 -26.42
CA ASP A 300 -14.78 -37.13 -25.26
C ASP A 300 -13.30 -37.43 -25.59
N LEU A 301 -12.55 -37.81 -24.55
CA LEU A 301 -11.34 -38.62 -24.55
C LEU A 301 -9.94 -37.97 -24.70
N SER A 302 -9.19 -38.08 -23.58
CA SER A 302 -7.86 -38.69 -23.42
C SER A 302 -6.87 -38.64 -24.58
N ASP A 303 -5.62 -38.24 -24.34
CA ASP A 303 -4.62 -39.16 -23.77
C ASP A 303 -3.27 -38.48 -23.50
N VAL A 304 -2.51 -39.17 -22.65
CA VAL A 304 -1.14 -38.94 -22.20
C VAL A 304 -0.08 -39.09 -23.30
N SER A 305 1.02 -38.33 -23.18
CA SER A 305 2.38 -38.88 -23.37
C SER A 305 3.45 -37.95 -22.76
N SER A 306 4.28 -38.56 -21.93
CA SER A 306 5.56 -38.10 -21.41
C SER A 306 6.57 -37.80 -22.52
N ASP A 307 7.47 -36.85 -22.29
CA ASP A 307 8.90 -37.10 -22.49
C ASP A 307 9.77 -36.17 -21.65
N SER A 308 10.71 -36.81 -20.97
CA SER A 308 11.80 -36.26 -20.18
C SER A 308 12.94 -35.82 -21.09
N ASP A 309 13.55 -34.67 -20.81
CA ASP A 309 14.99 -34.54 -21.04
C ASP A 309 15.64 -33.60 -20.02
N SER A 310 16.57 -34.18 -19.27
CA SER A 310 17.30 -33.57 -18.16
C SER A 310 18.71 -33.21 -18.61
N LEU A 311 19.08 -31.94 -18.54
CA LEU A 311 20.48 -31.51 -18.64
C LEU A 311 20.98 -31.07 -17.25
N GLN A 312 21.80 -31.92 -16.65
CA GLN A 312 22.53 -31.66 -15.42
C GLN A 312 23.69 -30.69 -15.66
N VAL A 313 23.79 -29.64 -14.84
CA VAL A 313 25.05 -28.89 -14.65
C VAL A 313 25.28 -28.74 -13.15
N ASN A 314 26.40 -29.30 -12.67
CA ASN A 314 26.82 -29.29 -11.27
C ASN A 314 26.94 -27.84 -10.71
N PRO A 315 26.37 -27.54 -9.53
CA PRO A 315 26.66 -26.28 -8.85
C PRO A 315 27.96 -26.41 -8.03
N ALA A 316 28.99 -25.68 -8.46
CA ALA A 316 30.11 -25.36 -7.58
C ALA A 316 29.62 -24.47 -6.43
N ALA A 317 30.01 -24.83 -5.21
CA ALA A 317 29.56 -24.27 -3.95
C ALA A 317 29.59 -22.72 -3.90
N SER A 318 28.41 -22.09 -3.89
CA SER A 318 28.23 -20.74 -3.36
C SER A 318 27.63 -20.88 -1.96
N SER A 319 28.31 -20.30 -0.96
CA SER A 319 27.87 -20.19 0.44
C SER A 319 26.36 -20.05 0.58
N ALA A 320 25.71 -21.03 1.19
CA ALA A 320 24.28 -21.01 1.47
C ALA A 320 23.94 -19.77 2.33
N SER A 321 23.35 -18.75 1.70
CA SER A 321 22.72 -17.65 2.43
C SER A 321 21.55 -18.24 3.22
N SER A 322 21.48 -18.00 4.52
CA SER A 322 20.35 -18.41 5.35
C SER A 322 19.04 -17.91 4.73
N PRO A 323 17.97 -18.73 4.73
CA PRO A 323 16.67 -18.32 4.18
C PRO A 323 16.15 -17.08 4.92
N GLN A 324 15.77 -16.05 4.17
CA GLN A 324 15.20 -14.83 4.73
C GLN A 324 13.72 -15.06 5.02
N THR A 325 13.28 -14.79 6.26
CA THR A 325 11.88 -14.97 6.68
C THR A 325 11.21 -13.62 6.91
N THR A 326 10.11 -13.37 6.22
CA THR A 326 9.22 -12.22 6.42
C THR A 326 8.10 -12.58 7.39
N ARG A 327 7.97 -11.81 8.47
CA ARG A 327 6.83 -11.90 9.41
C ARG A 327 5.68 -11.06 8.88
N PHE A 328 4.61 -11.71 8.45
CA PHE A 328 3.41 -11.05 7.98
C PHE A 328 2.40 -10.91 9.12
N LEU A 329 1.85 -9.71 9.28
CA LEU A 329 0.76 -9.41 10.21
C LEU A 329 -0.29 -8.56 9.50
N ALA A 330 -1.51 -9.07 9.47
CA ALA A 330 -2.69 -8.31 9.12
C ALA A 330 -3.60 -8.14 10.33
N LEU A 331 -4.21 -6.97 10.44
CA LEU A 331 -5.06 -6.60 11.57
C LEU A 331 -6.45 -6.18 11.10
N ASP A 332 -7.41 -6.31 12.01
CA ASP A 332 -8.78 -5.91 11.77
C ASP A 332 -8.94 -4.37 11.77
N LYS A 333 -10.14 -3.89 11.46
CA LYS A 333 -10.49 -2.48 11.63
C LYS A 333 -10.69 -2.11 13.10
N CYS A 334 -10.50 -0.82 13.43
CA CYS A 334 -10.77 -0.29 14.76
C CYS A 334 -12.19 -0.66 15.24
N LYS A 335 -12.27 -1.40 16.35
CA LYS A 335 -13.52 -1.86 16.98
C LYS A 335 -13.48 -1.57 18.48
N LYS A 336 -14.66 -1.31 19.08
CA LYS A 336 -14.75 -0.97 20.51
C LYS A 336 -14.30 -2.08 21.48
N ASN A 337 -14.55 -3.35 21.14
CA ASN A 337 -14.57 -4.42 22.16
C ASN A 337 -13.52 -5.54 21.97
N ILE A 338 -12.69 -5.51 20.92
CA ILE A 338 -11.79 -6.63 20.58
C ILE A 338 -10.35 -6.16 20.30
N ASN A 339 -9.38 -6.84 20.93
CA ASN A 339 -7.93 -6.99 20.63
C ASN A 339 -7.43 -7.18 19.18
N ASP A 340 -8.27 -7.23 18.15
CA ASP A 340 -7.86 -7.79 16.85
C ASP A 340 -7.28 -6.77 15.86
N HIS A 341 -7.35 -5.48 16.18
CA HIS A 341 -7.04 -4.38 15.26
C HIS A 341 -5.78 -3.59 15.60
N LEU A 342 -5.19 -3.80 16.78
CA LEU A 342 -4.04 -3.07 17.29
C LEU A 342 -3.06 -4.01 18.01
N GLU A 343 -1.80 -3.98 17.60
CA GLU A 343 -0.73 -4.78 18.21
C GLU A 343 0.52 -3.94 18.42
N VAL A 344 1.28 -4.19 19.50
CA VAL A 344 2.56 -3.52 19.74
C VAL A 344 3.66 -4.56 19.69
N LEU A 345 4.65 -4.32 18.82
CA LEU A 345 5.77 -5.20 18.54
C LEU A 345 7.07 -4.51 18.95
N SER A 346 8.02 -5.27 19.50
CA SER A 346 9.41 -4.83 19.61
C SER A 346 10.12 -5.16 18.30
N ILE A 347 10.49 -4.13 17.53
CA ILE A 347 11.09 -4.27 16.21
C ILE A 347 12.56 -3.82 16.27
N PRO A 348 13.52 -4.66 15.85
CA PRO A 348 14.92 -4.28 15.73
C PRO A 348 15.10 -3.12 14.77
N ILE A 349 15.96 -2.16 15.13
CA ILE A 349 16.28 -1.06 14.21
C ILE A 349 17.06 -1.57 13.00
N THR A 350 16.82 -0.96 11.85
CA THR A 350 17.43 -1.36 10.57
C THR A 350 18.90 -0.98 10.51
N ASP A 351 19.24 0.27 10.87
CA ASP A 351 20.62 0.75 10.94
C ASP A 351 20.80 1.74 12.11
N SER A 352 21.58 1.34 13.10
CA SER A 352 21.94 2.16 14.26
C SER A 352 22.85 3.34 13.96
N ARG A 353 23.50 3.35 12.79
CA ARG A 353 24.40 4.41 12.34
C ARG A 353 23.68 5.47 11.53
N HIS A 354 22.45 5.20 11.08
CA HIS A 354 21.64 6.16 10.35
C HIS A 354 21.34 7.39 11.23
N GLU A 355 21.31 8.59 10.65
CA GLU A 355 21.18 9.83 11.42
C GLU A 355 19.87 9.90 12.23
N SER A 356 18.79 9.36 11.66
CA SER A 356 17.52 9.24 12.34
C SER A 356 17.59 8.48 13.67
N ALA A 357 18.58 7.61 13.88
CA ALA A 357 18.76 6.85 15.13
C ALA A 357 18.99 7.74 16.37
N ARG A 358 19.33 9.03 16.16
CA ARG A 358 19.58 10.02 17.21
C ARG A 358 18.50 11.12 17.27
N SER A 359 17.40 10.96 16.55
CA SER A 359 16.33 11.97 16.44
C SER A 359 14.94 11.34 16.58
N ASP A 360 13.98 12.14 17.00
CA ASP A 360 12.55 11.79 17.12
C ASP A 360 11.74 12.22 15.89
N GLU A 361 12.41 12.72 14.85
CA GLU A 361 11.80 13.14 13.60
C GLU A 361 11.86 12.04 12.52
N ILE A 362 11.03 12.23 11.48
CA ILE A 362 11.00 11.38 10.28
C ILE A 362 11.97 11.96 9.25
N PHE A 363 12.79 11.08 8.68
CA PHE A 363 13.78 11.42 7.66
C PHE A 363 13.37 10.77 6.34
N LEU A 364 13.56 11.49 5.24
CA LEU A 364 13.34 10.94 3.90
C LEU A 364 14.38 9.85 3.60
N ASP A 365 13.97 8.81 2.89
CA ASP A 365 14.87 7.77 2.43
C ASP A 365 15.61 8.19 1.16
N GLN A 366 16.92 8.35 1.28
CA GLN A 366 17.77 8.82 0.18
C GLN A 366 17.73 7.88 -1.03
N GLU A 367 17.75 6.56 -0.81
CA GLU A 367 17.68 5.58 -1.89
C GLU A 367 16.35 5.72 -2.68
N PHE A 368 15.24 5.88 -1.97
CA PHE A 368 13.92 6.05 -2.58
C PHE A 368 13.82 7.36 -3.37
N LEU A 369 14.37 8.47 -2.86
CA LEU A 369 14.45 9.73 -3.59
C LEU A 369 15.27 9.61 -4.88
N THR A 370 16.42 8.94 -4.84
CA THR A 370 17.23 8.65 -6.03
C THR A 370 16.44 7.81 -7.04
N ILE A 371 15.71 6.80 -6.56
CA ILE A 371 14.87 5.97 -7.43
C ILE A 371 13.77 6.80 -8.10
N ILE A 372 13.10 7.72 -7.38
CA ILE A 372 12.13 8.64 -7.99
C ILE A 372 12.81 9.46 -9.10
N LYS A 373 13.96 10.07 -8.81
CA LYS A 373 14.72 10.88 -9.77
C LYS A 373 15.06 10.10 -11.03
N LEU A 374 15.56 8.86 -10.90
CA LEU A 374 15.90 8.00 -12.03
C LEU A 374 14.66 7.59 -12.83
N VAL A 375 13.59 7.18 -12.16
CA VAL A 375 12.32 6.79 -12.82
C VAL A 375 11.76 7.95 -13.64
N GLU A 376 11.81 9.18 -13.13
CA GLU A 376 11.39 10.38 -13.86
C GLU A 376 12.35 10.74 -15.00
N LYS A 377 13.67 10.73 -14.76
CA LYS A 377 14.72 10.98 -15.77
C LYS A 377 14.57 10.09 -16.99
N PHE A 378 14.31 8.80 -16.78
CA PHE A 378 14.15 7.82 -17.86
C PHE A 378 12.74 7.78 -18.46
N LYS A 379 11.80 8.61 -17.97
CA LYS A 379 10.40 8.63 -18.41
C LYS A 379 9.80 7.23 -18.49
N ILE A 380 10.06 6.46 -17.45
CA ILE A 380 9.72 5.04 -17.44
C ILE A 380 8.20 4.90 -17.48
N SER A 381 7.72 4.09 -18.41
CA SER A 381 6.31 3.81 -18.60
C SER A 381 6.09 2.31 -18.78
N PRO A 382 4.94 1.76 -18.31
CA PRO A 382 4.52 0.39 -18.60
C PRO A 382 4.47 0.05 -20.09
N GLN A 383 4.31 1.06 -20.96
CA GLN A 383 4.20 0.88 -22.40
C GLN A 383 5.56 0.74 -23.11
N ASN A 384 6.67 1.04 -22.43
CA ASN A 384 8.02 0.89 -22.99
C ASN A 384 8.43 -0.60 -22.97
N LYS A 385 8.53 -1.22 -24.16
CA LYS A 385 8.77 -2.66 -24.33
C LYS A 385 10.11 -3.19 -23.81
N SER A 386 11.12 -2.34 -23.62
CA SER A 386 12.40 -2.73 -23.03
C SER A 386 12.80 -1.73 -21.94
N LEU A 387 12.52 -2.07 -20.69
CA LEU A 387 13.23 -1.48 -19.57
C LEU A 387 14.53 -2.26 -19.36
N ASP A 388 15.68 -1.62 -19.54
CA ASP A 388 16.92 -2.19 -19.03
C ASP A 388 17.06 -1.89 -17.53
N ILE A 389 16.44 -2.74 -16.72
CA ILE A 389 16.51 -2.69 -15.25
C ILE A 389 17.97 -2.82 -14.77
N SER A 390 18.83 -3.48 -15.53
CA SER A 390 20.24 -3.64 -15.17
C SER A 390 21.01 -2.32 -15.28
N SER A 391 20.71 -1.50 -16.30
CA SER A 391 21.24 -0.14 -16.44
C SER A 391 20.72 0.77 -15.31
N ILE A 392 19.42 0.72 -14.98
CA ILE A 392 18.86 1.50 -13.86
C ILE A 392 19.54 1.12 -12.54
N ARG A 393 19.75 -0.16 -12.28
CA ARG A 393 20.44 -0.63 -11.07
C ARG A 393 21.91 -0.23 -11.06
N SER A 394 22.58 -0.26 -12.20
CA SER A 394 23.98 0.14 -12.31
C SER A 394 24.14 1.64 -12.05
N GLU A 395 23.27 2.48 -12.64
CA GLU A 395 23.22 3.90 -12.35
C GLU A 395 22.82 4.17 -10.91
N LEU A 396 21.85 3.46 -10.34
CA LEU A 396 21.49 3.58 -8.93
C LEU A 396 22.68 3.27 -8.02
N ILE A 397 23.40 2.16 -8.27
CA ILE A 397 24.60 1.80 -7.51
C ILE A 397 25.69 2.85 -7.67
N GLN A 398 25.90 3.38 -8.88
CA GLN A 398 26.89 4.41 -9.15
C GLN A 398 26.51 5.74 -8.49
N GLU A 399 25.27 6.19 -8.60
CA GLU A 399 24.76 7.41 -7.98
C GLU A 399 24.85 7.33 -6.45
N VAL A 400 24.42 6.19 -5.86
CA VAL A 400 24.54 5.95 -4.41
C VAL A 400 26.01 5.91 -3.95
N ARG A 401 26.94 5.33 -4.74
CA ARG A 401 28.37 5.19 -4.36
C ARG A 401 29.24 6.42 -4.66
N THR A 402 29.09 7.03 -5.83
CA THR A 402 29.99 8.08 -6.35
C THR A 402 29.79 9.40 -5.64
N TYR A 403 28.54 9.74 -5.33
CA TYR A 403 28.26 11.06 -4.78
C TYR A 403 28.28 11.11 -3.27
N GLY A 404 28.16 9.97 -2.58
CA GLY A 404 27.82 9.96 -1.15
C GLY A 404 26.83 11.09 -0.86
N PHE A 405 25.77 11.17 -1.70
CA PHE A 405 25.17 12.43 -2.14
C PHE A 405 25.05 13.39 -0.97
N LYS A 406 25.84 14.47 -1.06
CA LYS A 406 25.84 15.61 -0.14
C LYS A 406 24.57 16.46 -0.36
N ILE A 407 23.42 15.80 -0.45
CA ILE A 407 22.16 16.36 0.02
C ILE A 407 22.30 16.20 1.54
N GLU A 408 22.25 17.32 2.27
CA GLU A 408 22.42 17.34 3.72
C GLU A 408 21.78 16.10 4.33
N THR A 409 22.58 15.32 5.04
CA THR A 409 22.25 13.98 5.54
C THR A 409 21.08 13.97 6.56
N SER A 410 20.45 15.14 6.74
CA SER A 410 19.41 15.51 7.67
C SER A 410 18.23 16.22 6.98
N LEU A 411 17.71 15.68 5.87
CA LEU A 411 16.42 16.15 5.37
C LEU A 411 15.29 15.62 6.25
N GLU A 412 15.08 16.32 7.37
CA GLU A 412 13.81 16.29 8.08
C GLU A 412 12.70 16.53 7.05
N VAL A 413 11.67 15.70 7.10
CA VAL A 413 10.46 15.94 6.30
C VAL A 413 10.00 17.38 6.55
N PRO A 414 9.65 18.15 5.51
CA PRO A 414 9.08 19.48 5.65
C PRO A 414 8.05 19.57 6.77
N LYS A 415 8.19 20.54 7.68
CA LYS A 415 7.26 20.69 8.80
C LYS A 415 5.82 20.88 8.31
N PHE A 416 4.86 20.39 9.08
CA PHE A 416 3.45 20.65 8.81
C PHE A 416 3.18 22.15 8.69
N GLN A 417 2.54 22.55 7.59
CA GLN A 417 2.09 23.92 7.35
C GLN A 417 0.58 23.90 7.20
N TYR A 418 -0.10 24.69 8.03
CA TYR A 418 -1.54 24.88 7.93
C TYR A 418 -1.86 25.63 6.64
N ASP A 419 -2.79 25.11 5.85
CA ASP A 419 -3.15 25.77 4.61
C ASP A 419 -4.30 26.75 4.83
N SER A 420 -3.97 28.04 4.82
CA SER A 420 -4.94 29.12 4.96
C SER A 420 -5.90 29.25 3.78
N GLN A 421 -5.56 28.73 2.58
CA GLN A 421 -6.46 28.76 1.41
C GLN A 421 -7.60 27.75 1.55
N TRP A 422 -7.41 26.71 2.36
CA TRP A 422 -8.40 25.69 2.69
C TRP A 422 -9.06 25.93 4.06
N SER A 423 -8.75 27.07 4.69
CA SER A 423 -9.31 27.53 5.96
C SER A 423 -10.83 27.72 5.90
N HIS A 424 -11.53 27.28 6.94
CA HIS A 424 -12.99 27.13 7.05
C HIS A 424 -13.83 28.42 6.97
N SER A 425 -13.24 29.59 6.75
CA SER A 425 -13.98 30.83 6.55
C SER A 425 -14.52 30.93 5.11
N ASN A 426 -15.83 30.70 4.94
CA ASN A 426 -16.65 30.77 3.71
C ASN A 426 -16.67 29.55 2.76
N VAL A 427 -17.10 28.39 3.28
CA VAL A 427 -17.36 27.15 2.51
C VAL A 427 -18.26 27.35 1.28
N ALA A 428 -19.31 28.18 1.36
CA ALA A 428 -20.26 28.38 0.26
C ALA A 428 -19.68 29.21 -0.92
N GLU A 429 -18.82 30.19 -0.64
CA GLU A 429 -18.15 31.01 -1.65
C GLU A 429 -16.94 30.26 -2.25
N ASN A 430 -16.28 29.45 -1.42
CA ASN A 430 -15.16 28.61 -1.83
C ASN A 430 -15.60 27.53 -2.83
N ILE A 431 -16.72 26.80 -2.63
CA ILE A 431 -17.15 25.73 -3.56
C ILE A 431 -17.19 26.17 -5.03
N LYS A 432 -17.57 27.43 -5.32
CA LYS A 432 -17.62 27.97 -6.68
C LYS A 432 -16.24 28.29 -7.26
N ASN A 433 -15.28 28.66 -6.40
CA ASN A 433 -13.89 28.97 -6.75
C ASN A 433 -12.93 27.77 -6.62
N MET A 434 -13.34 26.70 -5.93
CA MET A 434 -12.49 25.56 -5.56
C MET A 434 -12.04 24.74 -6.76
N SER A 435 -12.85 24.63 -7.81
CA SER A 435 -12.42 23.96 -9.05
C SER A 435 -11.27 24.70 -9.75
N LYS A 436 -11.19 26.03 -9.61
CA LYS A 436 -10.10 26.85 -10.13
C LYS A 436 -8.89 26.83 -9.20
N LEU A 437 -9.14 26.85 -7.88
CA LEU A 437 -8.09 26.73 -6.86
C LEU A 437 -7.37 25.38 -6.97
N TYR A 438 -8.08 24.25 -6.96
CA TYR A 438 -7.49 22.92 -7.12
C TYR A 438 -6.69 22.73 -8.42
N LYS A 439 -7.09 23.40 -9.51
CA LYS A 439 -6.35 23.33 -10.79
C LYS A 439 -4.98 24.00 -10.75
N SER A 440 -4.77 24.96 -9.84
CA SER A 440 -3.55 25.77 -9.76
C SER A 440 -2.79 25.58 -8.46
N TYR A 441 -3.43 24.95 -7.47
CA TYR A 441 -2.85 24.68 -6.16
C TYR A 441 -1.88 23.51 -6.23
N SER A 442 -0.77 23.64 -5.51
CA SER A 442 0.20 22.58 -5.28
C SER A 442 0.66 22.68 -3.85
N ASN A 443 0.63 21.56 -3.12
CA ASN A 443 0.96 21.55 -1.71
C ASN A 443 2.42 22.01 -1.50
N PRO A 444 2.70 22.95 -0.58
CA PRO A 444 4.05 23.43 -0.33
C PRO A 444 5.06 22.32 0.00
N GLN A 445 4.65 21.30 0.76
CA GLN A 445 5.50 20.15 1.08
C GLN A 445 5.84 19.35 -0.18
N THR A 446 4.86 19.15 -1.06
CA THR A 446 5.06 18.48 -2.35
C THR A 446 6.03 19.26 -3.24
N ILE A 447 5.86 20.58 -3.34
CA ILE A 447 6.79 21.44 -4.10
C ILE A 447 8.21 21.33 -3.54
N GLN A 448 8.35 21.39 -2.22
CA GLN A 448 9.65 21.31 -1.55
C GLN A 448 10.32 19.94 -1.79
N LEU A 449 9.57 18.84 -1.68
CA LEU A 449 10.07 17.50 -1.98
C LEU A 449 10.48 17.37 -3.46
N GLN A 450 9.69 17.95 -4.37
CA GLN A 450 10.01 18.01 -5.80
C GLN A 450 11.33 18.72 -6.06
N GLN A 451 11.56 19.85 -5.40
CA GLN A 451 12.82 20.58 -5.51
C GLN A 451 14.00 19.75 -4.99
N MET A 452 13.83 19.01 -3.89
CA MET A 452 14.89 18.20 -3.28
C MET A 452 15.39 17.07 -4.19
N TYR A 453 14.51 16.35 -4.88
CA TYR A 453 14.96 15.26 -5.76
C TYR A 453 15.33 15.74 -7.17
N GLN A 454 14.92 16.95 -7.58
CA GLN A 454 15.31 17.57 -8.84
C GLN A 454 16.67 18.27 -8.79
N SER A 455 17.09 18.76 -7.61
CA SER A 455 18.48 19.17 -7.35
C SER A 455 19.44 17.98 -7.40
#